data_AF-A0A954SHV6-F1
#
_entry.id   AF-A0A954SHV6-F1
#
_cell.length_a   1.000
_cell.length_b   1.000
_cell.length_c   1.000
_cell.angle_alpha   90.00
_cell.angle_beta   90.00
_cell.angle_gamma   90.00
#
_symmetry.space_group_name_H-M   'P 1'
#
loop_
_entity.id
_entity.type
_entity.pdbx_description
1 polymer ?
#
loop_
_entity_poly.entity_id
_entity_poly.type
_entity_poly.pdbx_seq_one_letter_code
_entity_poly.pdbx_strand_id
1 'polypeptide(L)' 'MHQKAGIGGIQTYALNTVLNSFHTGGIHALLADGSVRFVSDNIDIGTLRSLGSAHDGPVVGEF' A
#
# COMPACT_ATOMS: atom_id res chain seq x y z
N MET A 1 15.82 20.56 -24.61
CA MET A 1 16.28 20.82 -23.22
C MET A 1 15.12 21.52 -22.51
N HIS A 2 14.07 20.76 -22.22
CA HIS A 2 13.78 20.16 -20.90
C HIS A 2 12.89 21.11 -20.07
N GLN A 3 11.62 21.15 -20.44
CA GLN A 3 10.56 21.77 -19.66
C GLN A 3 10.39 20.97 -18.37
N LYS A 4 11.08 21.42 -17.30
CA LYS A 4 11.02 20.88 -15.95
C LYS A 4 9.93 21.59 -15.17
N ALA A 5 8.77 20.95 -15.03
CA ALA A 5 7.80 21.08 -13.94
C ALA A 5 6.64 20.13 -14.25
N GLY A 6 6.23 19.18 -13.44
CA GLY A 6 6.72 18.65 -12.18
C GLY A 6 6.22 17.21 -12.12
N ILE A 7 7.00 16.34 -11.48
CA ILE A 7 6.74 14.90 -11.33
C ILE A 7 5.26 14.61 -11.00
N GLY A 8 4.51 14.11 -11.99
CA GLY A 8 3.17 13.54 -11.81
C GLY A 8 3.15 12.23 -11.00
N GLY A 9 4.18 12.01 -10.17
CA GLY A 9 4.37 10.80 -9.35
C GLY A 9 4.26 11.03 -7.85
N ILE A 10 3.97 12.26 -7.38
CA ILE A 10 3.71 12.58 -5.96
C ILE A 10 2.23 12.87 -5.71
N GLN A 11 1.35 12.07 -6.30
CA GLN A 11 0.00 11.97 -5.79
C GLN A 11 0.01 10.97 -4.63
N THR A 12 0.27 11.48 -3.41
CA THR A 12 0.20 10.71 -2.15
C THR A 12 -1.16 10.03 -1.94
N TYR A 13 -2.16 10.34 -2.78
CA TYR A 13 -3.52 9.79 -2.75
C TYR A 13 -4.06 9.39 -4.15
N ALA A 14 -3.21 9.14 -5.15
CA ALA A 14 -3.71 8.64 -6.44
C ALA A 14 -4.06 7.14 -6.35
N LEU A 15 -5.36 6.87 -6.32
CA LEU A 15 -6.03 5.61 -6.64
C LEU A 15 -5.39 4.33 -6.06
N ASN A 16 -5.19 4.27 -4.75
CA ASN A 16 -5.37 3.01 -4.05
C ASN A 16 -6.85 2.93 -3.67
N THR A 17 -7.60 1.99 -4.25
CA THR A 17 -8.96 1.70 -3.77
C THR A 17 -8.86 1.33 -2.30
N VAL A 18 -9.43 2.17 -1.43
CA VAL A 18 -9.36 2.00 0.03
C VAL A 18 -9.66 0.56 0.40
N LEU A 19 -8.72 -0.12 1.06
CA LEU A 19 -8.96 -1.39 1.71
C LEU A 19 -9.96 -1.13 2.84
N ASN A 20 -11.20 -1.59 2.67
CA ASN A 20 -12.27 -1.37 3.63
C ASN A 20 -13.02 -2.68 3.91
N SER A 21 -13.58 -2.76 5.11
CA SER A 21 -14.38 -3.89 5.60
C SER A 21 -15.42 -3.38 6.57
N PHE A 22 -16.56 -4.07 6.64
CA PHE A 22 -17.58 -3.83 7.68
C PHE A 22 -17.20 -4.46 9.03
N HIS A 23 -16.19 -5.33 9.05
CA HIS A 23 -15.65 -5.88 10.27
C HIS A 23 -14.76 -4.86 10.96
N THR A 24 -14.95 -4.69 12.26
CA THR A 24 -14.12 -3.81 13.08
C THR A 24 -12.71 -4.36 13.19
N GLY A 25 -11.70 -3.53 12.90
CA GLY A 25 -10.31 -3.77 13.25
C GLY A 25 -9.39 -4.11 12.08
N GLY A 26 -9.94 -4.47 10.92
CA GLY A 26 -9.15 -4.70 9.71
C GLY A 26 -9.75 -5.65 8.68
N ILE A 27 -8.91 -6.07 7.74
CA ILE A 27 -9.26 -6.97 6.63
C ILE A 27 -8.25 -8.12 6.53
N HIS A 28 -8.65 -9.24 5.92
CA HIS A 28 -7.69 -10.25 5.46
C HIS A 28 -7.37 -9.99 3.99
N ALA A 29 -6.07 -9.88 3.67
CA ALA A 29 -5.58 -9.63 2.32
C ALA A 29 -4.69 -10.79 1.86
N LEU A 30 -4.86 -11.19 0.60
CA LEU A 30 -3.97 -12.14 -0.08
C LEU A 30 -2.76 -11.39 -0.62
N LEU A 31 -1.55 -11.84 -0.27
CA LEU A 31 -0.30 -11.33 -0.80
C LEU A 31 0.10 -12.04 -2.10
N ALA A 32 1.02 -11.43 -2.85
CA ALA A 32 1.49 -11.96 -4.13
C ALA A 32 2.20 -13.33 -4.02
N ASP A 33 2.72 -13.69 -2.84
CA ASP A 33 3.31 -15.00 -2.55
C ASP A 33 2.28 -16.09 -2.20
N GLY A 34 0.99 -15.73 -2.13
CA GLY A 34 -0.11 -16.65 -1.81
C GLY A 34 -0.43 -16.76 -0.32
N SER A 35 0.32 -16.11 0.57
CA SER A 35 -0.04 -16.02 1.98
C SER A 35 -1.19 -15.03 2.21
N VAL A 36 -2.07 -15.36 3.16
CA VAL A 36 -3.11 -14.45 3.63
C VAL A 36 -2.65 -13.83 4.94
N ARG A 37 -2.70 -12.49 5.02
CA ARG A 37 -2.36 -11.75 6.23
C ARG A 37 -3.49 -10.84 6.66
N PHE A 38 -3.59 -10.62 7.96
CA PHE A 38 -4.50 -9.63 8.53
C PHE A 38 -3.87 -8.24 8.40
N VAL A 39 -4.63 -7.27 7.92
CA VAL A 39 -4.25 -5.86 7.76
C VAL A 39 -5.15 -5.05 8.69
N SER A 40 -4.56 -4.42 9.71
CA SER A 40 -5.33 -3.61 10.66
C SER A 40 -5.79 -2.29 10.04
N ASP A 41 -6.95 -1.78 10.48
CA ASP A 41 -7.38 -0.40 10.21
C ASP A 41 -6.36 0.67 10.66
N ASN A 42 -5.48 0.32 11.61
CA ASN A 42 -4.45 1.21 12.14
C ASN A 42 -3.08 1.06 11.44
N ILE A 43 -3.00 0.31 10.34
CA ILE A 43 -1.73 0.09 9.62
C ILE A 43 -1.12 1.42 9.16
N ASP A 44 0.21 1.53 9.25
CA ASP A 44 0.93 2.65 8.67
C ASP A 44 0.76 2.68 7.14
N ILE A 45 0.45 3.86 6.61
CA ILE A 45 0.16 4.04 5.18
C ILE A 45 1.41 3.82 4.32
N GLY A 46 2.62 4.09 4.85
CA GLY A 46 3.87 3.76 4.19
C GLY A 46 4.03 2.25 4.01
N THR A 47 3.77 1.50 5.08
CA THR A 47 3.79 0.03 5.10
C THR A 47 2.77 -0.56 4.14
N LEU A 48 1.52 -0.08 4.16
CA LEU A 48 0.49 -0.53 3.23
C LEU A 48 0.87 -0.25 1.76
N ARG A 49 1.50 0.90 1.50
CA ARG A 49 1.96 1.23 0.14
C ARG A 49 3.12 0.35 -0.31
N SER A 50 4.05 0.04 0.58
CA SER A 50 5.14 -0.90 0.28
C SER A 50 4.62 -2.32 0.02
N LEU A 51 3.55 -2.76 0.69
CA LEU A 51 2.92 -4.07 0.41
C LEU A 51 2.29 -4.14 -0.99
N GLY A 52 1.72 -3.04 -1.48
CA GLY A 52 1.13 -2.97 -2.81
C GLY A 52 2.14 -2.73 -3.94
N SER A 53 3.38 -2.32 -3.61
CA SER A 53 4.40 -1.99 -4.60
C SER A 53 5.34 -3.17 -4.84
N ALA A 54 5.23 -3.79 -6.01
CA ALA A 54 6.07 -4.93 -6.39
C ALA A 54 7.55 -4.56 -6.66
N HIS A 55 7.89 -3.27 -6.75
CA HIS A 55 9.22 -2.79 -7.15
C HIS A 55 9.77 -1.67 -6.24
N ASP A 56 9.34 -1.58 -4.97
CA ASP A 56 9.83 -0.51 -4.08
C ASP A 56 11.16 -0.83 -3.40
N GLY A 57 11.57 -2.11 -3.34
CA GLY A 57 12.87 -2.54 -2.80
C GLY A 57 12.91 -3.03 -1.34
N PRO A 58 12.19 -2.46 -0.35
CA PRO A 58 12.19 -2.99 1.01
C PRO A 58 11.24 -4.17 1.13
N VAL A 59 11.73 -5.24 1.77
CA VAL A 59 10.88 -6.34 2.24
C VAL A 59 10.08 -5.83 3.43
N VAL A 60 8.75 -5.79 3.30
CA VAL A 60 7.86 -5.49 4.43
C VAL A 60 7.81 -6.72 5.35
N GLY A 61 8.18 -6.53 6.63
CA GLY A 61 8.22 -7.59 7.65
C GLY A 61 6.84 -7.96 8.20
N GLU A 62 6.76 -8.24 9.50
CA GLU A 62 5.47 -8.28 10.21
C GLU A 62 4.91 -6.84 10.36
N PHE A 63 3.60 -6.70 10.21
CA PHE A 63 2.86 -5.44 10.24
C PHE A 63 1.46 -5.63 10.83
#